data_AF-A0A1Q5LGZ3-F1
#
_entry.id   AF-A0A1Q5LGZ3-F1
#
_cell.length_a   1.000
_cell.length_b   1.000
_cell.length_c   1.000
_cell.angle_alpha   90.00
_cell.angle_beta   90.00
_cell.angle_gamma   90.00
#
_symmetry.space_group_name_H-M   'P 1'
#
loop_
_entity.id
_entity.type
_entity.pdbx_description
1 polymer ?
#
loop_
_entity_poly.entity_id
_entity_poly.type
_entity_poly.pdbx_seq_one_letter_code
_entity_poly.pdbx_strand_id
1 'polypeptide(L)' 'MHAHDQTPAVPPAVPPAVPDVHNATTTERGSFSVARCACGWAGPARRSRDRARTDAAAHMAAPPPDRGRGLPAG' A
#
# COMPACT_ATOMS: atom_id res chain seq x y z
N MET A 1 -7.03 5.40 28.59
CA MET A 1 -6.56 4.09 28.09
C MET A 1 -7.09 3.86 26.68
N HIS A 2 -6.59 4.59 25.68
CA HIS A 2 -7.14 4.49 24.32
C HIS A 2 -6.73 3.15 23.70
N ALA A 3 -7.67 2.20 23.65
CA ALA A 3 -7.55 0.98 22.88
C ALA A 3 -7.57 1.36 21.39
N HIS A 4 -6.41 1.27 20.76
CA HIS A 4 -6.30 1.40 19.32
C HIS A 4 -6.79 0.07 18.72
N ASP A 5 -8.10 -0.10 18.62
CA ASP A 5 -8.68 -1.12 17.74
C ASP A 5 -8.25 -0.76 16.32
N GLN A 6 -7.33 -1.54 15.78
CA GLN A 6 -6.96 -1.51 14.38
C GLN A 6 -7.21 -2.90 13.80
N THR A 7 -8.47 -3.33 13.84
CA THR A 7 -8.90 -4.44 13.00
C THR A 7 -8.82 -3.96 11.55
N PRO A 8 -7.98 -4.58 10.67
CA PRO A 8 -8.06 -4.28 9.26
C PRO A 8 -9.37 -4.86 8.74
N ALA A 9 -10.39 -4.01 8.63
CA ALA A 9 -11.61 -4.38 7.93
C ALA A 9 -11.26 -4.54 6.44
N VAL A 10 -11.03 -5.79 6.03
CA VAL A 10 -10.99 -6.17 4.62
C VAL A 10 -12.43 -6.07 4.12
N PRO A 11 -12.78 -5.13 3.22
CA PRO A 11 -14.10 -5.15 2.61
C PRO A 11 -14.25 -6.42 1.76
N PRO A 12 -15.45 -7.02 1.65
CA PRO A 12 -15.66 -8.16 0.76
C PRO A 12 -15.32 -7.74 -0.67
N ALA A 13 -14.46 -8.52 -1.30
CA ALA A 13 -13.87 -8.23 -2.60
C ALA A 13 -14.95 -8.06 -3.67
N VAL A 14 -15.12 -6.84 -4.17
CA VAL A 14 -15.63 -6.61 -5.52
C VAL A 14 -14.58 -7.18 -6.47
N PRO A 15 -14.90 -8.04 -7.46
CA PRO A 15 -13.91 -8.49 -8.42
C PRO A 15 -13.76 -7.43 -9.53
N PRO A 16 -12.67 -6.63 -9.59
CA PRO A 16 -12.40 -5.88 -10.80
C PRO A 16 -11.85 -6.84 -11.86
N ALA A 17 -12.42 -6.77 -13.05
CA ALA A 17 -11.91 -7.45 -14.24
C ALA A 17 -10.42 -7.14 -14.43
N VAL A 18 -9.63 -8.17 -14.73
CA VAL A 18 -8.17 -8.12 -14.89
C VAL A 18 -7.74 -7.19 -16.03
N PRO A 19 -6.87 -6.22 -15.72
CA PRO A 19 -5.55 -6.18 -16.36
C PRO A 19 -4.46 -5.82 -15.31
N ASP A 20 -3.39 -6.62 -15.21
CA ASP A 20 -2.22 -6.42 -14.31
C ASP A 20 -2.55 -5.68 -13.00
N VAL A 21 -3.46 -6.24 -12.18
CA VAL A 21 -4.02 -5.54 -11.02
C VAL A 21 -2.96 -5.42 -9.92
N HIS A 22 -2.37 -4.22 -9.80
CA HIS A 22 -1.61 -3.82 -8.62
C HIS A 22 -2.54 -3.83 -7.41
N ASN A 23 -2.25 -4.70 -6.43
CA ASN A 23 -2.94 -4.70 -5.13
C ASN A 23 -2.09 -3.95 -4.09
N ALA A 24 -2.30 -2.65 -3.95
CA ALA A 24 -1.59 -1.80 -2.98
C ALA A 24 -2.37 -1.68 -1.66
N THR A 25 -1.70 -1.99 -0.56
CA THR A 25 -2.22 -1.94 0.81
C THR A 25 -1.37 -1.00 1.66
N THR A 26 -1.94 -0.39 2.69
CA THR A 26 -1.18 0.44 3.64
C THR A 26 -0.93 -0.32 4.93
N THR A 27 0.32 -0.39 5.37
CA THR A 27 0.77 -0.97 6.64
C THR A 27 1.29 0.12 7.56
N GLU A 28 1.13 -0.06 8.87
CA GLU A 28 1.60 0.89 9.87
C GLU A 28 2.79 0.35 10.66
N ARG A 29 3.80 1.20 10.84
CA ARG A 29 5.07 0.92 11.50
C ARG A 29 5.33 2.05 12.50
N GLY A 30 4.72 1.94 13.69
CA GLY A 30 4.74 2.99 14.72
C GLY A 30 3.99 4.24 14.27
N SER A 31 4.66 5.40 14.28
CA SER A 31 4.07 6.69 13.86
C SER A 31 4.02 6.90 12.34
N PHE A 32 4.36 5.88 11.54
CA PHE A 32 4.42 5.96 10.09
C PHE A 32 3.50 4.93 9.44
N SER A 33 2.78 5.37 8.42
CA SER A 33 2.02 4.54 7.49
C SER A 33 2.78 4.43 6.17
N VAL A 34 2.89 3.22 5.62
CA VAL A 34 3.66 2.89 4.42
C VAL A 34 2.77 2.11 3.46
N ALA A 35 2.69 2.54 2.20
CA ALA A 35 2.01 1.77 1.16
C ALA A 35 2.91 0.63 0.66
N ARG A 36 2.34 -0.55 0.39
CA ARG A 36 3.01 -1.72 -0.17
C ARG A 36 2.10 -2.42 -1.16
N CYS A 37 2.62 -2.72 -2.34
CA CYS A 37 1.92 -3.46 -3.35
C CYS A 37 2.40 -4.91 -3.42
N ALA A 38 1.50 -5.83 -3.74
CA ALA A 38 1.82 -7.23 -4.00
C ALA A 38 2.82 -7.43 -5.17
N CYS A 39 3.00 -6.41 -6.03
CA CYS A 39 4.03 -6.41 -7.08
C CYS A 39 5.47 -6.25 -6.56
N GLY A 40 5.65 -5.89 -5.29
CA GLY A 40 6.94 -5.63 -4.65
C GLY A 40 7.30 -4.15 -4.48
N TRP A 41 6.46 -3.23 -4.96
CA TRP A 41 6.63 -1.79 -4.71
C TRP A 41 6.31 -1.43 -3.25
N ALA A 42 7.12 -0.55 -2.67
CA ALA A 42 6.85 0.07 -1.38
C ALA A 42 6.90 1.59 -1.53
N GLY A 43 5.80 2.22 -1.17
CA GLY A 43 5.70 3.67 -1.11
C GLY A 43 6.50 4.27 0.05
N PRO A 44 6.68 5.60 0.05
CA PRO A 44 7.39 6.31 1.10
C PRO A 44 6.68 6.24 2.46
N ALA A 45 7.46 6.33 3.55
CA ALA A 45 6.91 6.44 4.89
C ALA A 45 6.21 7.79 5.10
N ARG A 46 4.91 7.76 5.43
CA ARG A 46 4.08 8.94 5.66
C ARG A 46 3.47 8.89 7.05
N ARG A 47 3.54 10.00 7.80
CA ARG A 47 2.83 10.13 9.08
C ARG A 47 1.30 10.22 8.95
N SER A 48 0.81 10.58 7.76
CA SER A 48 -0.62 10.71 7.47
C SER A 48 -1.08 9.46 6.74
N ARG A 49 -2.04 8.77 7.35
CA ARG A 49 -2.71 7.59 6.79
C ARG A 49 -3.38 7.90 5.46
N ASP A 50 -4.04 9.06 5.36
CA ASP A 50 -4.70 9.50 4.13
C ASP A 50 -3.70 9.71 2.99
N ARG A 51 -2.56 10.37 3.27
CA ARG A 51 -1.47 10.51 2.29
C ARG A 51 -0.94 9.14 1.84
N ALA A 52 -0.80 8.17 2.76
CA ALA A 52 -0.38 6.81 2.42
C ALA A 52 -1.43 6.06 1.57
N ARG A 53 -2.72 6.25 1.82
CA ARG A 53 -3.79 5.68 1.00
C ARG A 53 -3.84 6.30 -0.40
N THR A 54 -3.67 7.61 -0.51
CA THR A 54 -3.59 8.28 -1.82
C THR A 54 -2.41 7.74 -2.63
N ASP A 55 -1.26 7.51 -2.00
CA ASP A 55 -0.07 6.94 -2.62
C ASP A 55 -0.32 5.50 -3.13
N ALA A 56 -0.98 4.66 -2.31
CA ALA A 56 -1.42 3.33 -2.72
C ALA A 56 -2.39 3.39 -3.91
N ALA A 57 -3.40 4.27 -3.87
CA ALA A 57 -4.38 4.43 -4.94
C ALA A 57 -3.74 4.94 -6.24
N ALA A 58 -2.81 5.90 -6.14
CA ALA A 58 -2.05 6.40 -7.27
C ALA A 58 -1.21 5.28 -7.91
N HIS A 59 -0.61 4.39 -7.11
CA HIS A 59 0.12 3.24 -7.64
C HIS A 59 -0.80 2.22 -8.32
N MET A 60 -2.02 2.00 -7.79
CA MET A 60 -3.01 1.13 -8.43
C MET A 60 -3.51 1.67 -9.78
N ALA A 61 -3.54 2.99 -9.93
CA ALA A 61 -3.93 3.67 -11.17
C ALA A 61 -2.76 3.85 -12.17
N ALA A 62 -1.52 3.70 -11.71
CA ALA A 62 -0.34 3.82 -12.56
C ALA A 62 -0.10 2.50 -13.32
N PRO A 63 0.28 2.56 -14.61
CA PRO A 63 0.76 1.38 -15.32
C PRO A 63 2.01 0.83 -14.61
N PRO A 64 2.24 -0.50 -14.65
CA PRO A 64 3.37 -1.11 -13.97
C PRO A 64 4.66 -0.41 -14.42
N PRO A 65 5.44 0.18 -13.50
CA PRO A 65 6.82 0.49 -13.84
C PRO A 65 7.49 -0.84 -14.19
N ASP A 66 8.45 -0.81 -15.12
CA ASP A 66 9.29 -1.98 -15.35
C ASP A 66 9.79 -2.45 -13.98
N ARG A 67 9.71 -3.76 -13.72
CA ARG A 67 9.97 -4.35 -12.39
C ARG A 67 11.48 -4.28 -12.08
N GLY A 68 12.02 -3.07 -11.97
CA GLY A 68 13.34 -2.75 -11.47
C GLY A 68 13.36 -2.89 -9.95
N ARG A 69 13.33 -4.12 -9.47
CA ARG A 69 13.63 -4.42 -8.08
C ARG A 69 15.13 -4.23 -7.83
N GLY A 70 15.47 -3.47 -6.79
CA GLY A 70 16.54 -3.87 -5.88
C GLY A 70 17.47 -2.77 -5.40
N LEU A 71 17.41 -2.48 -4.09
CA LEU A 71 18.60 -2.42 -3.25
C LEU A 71 18.24 -2.88 -1.83
N PRO A 72 18.73 -4.04 -1.34
CA PRO A 72 18.82 -4.28 0.09
C PRO A 72 19.88 -3.33 0.67
N ALA A 73 19.53 -2.62 1.75
CA ALA A 73 20.49 -1.80 2.50
C ALA A 73 21.53 -2.71 3.16
N GLY A 74 22.80 -2.54 2.78
CA GLY A 74 23.97 -2.95 3.56
C GLY A 74 24.43 -1.82 4.46
#